data_AF-A0A956Z294-F1
#
_entry.id   AF-A0A956Z294-F1
#
_cell.length_a   1.000
_cell.length_b   1.000
_cell.length_c   1.000
_cell.angle_alpha   90.00
_cell.angle_beta   90.00
_cell.angle_gamma   90.00
#
_symmetry.space_group_name_H-M   'P 1'
#
loop_
_entity.id
_entity.type
_entity.pdbx_description
1 polymer ?
#
loop_
_entity_poly.entity_id
_entity_poly.type
_entity_poly.pdbx_seq_one_letter_code
_entity_poly.pdbx_strand_id
1 'polypeptide(L)'
;MGNFHQANVLIDGSKIAAVGPNVTAGDAEVIDASGMIVMPGFIDTHRHTWEGILRNIGTNVPLEGEESYLSFILNTLAPAYRPEDVYIGNLVSLLGAINA
;
A
#
# COMPACT_ATOMS: atom_id res chain seq x y z
N MET A 1 23.73 -1.55 -10.77
CA MET A 1 23.68 -0.07 -10.86
C MET A 1 22.71 0.39 -9.78
N GLY A 2 23.17 1.14 -8.76
CA GLY A 2 22.31 1.55 -7.63
C GLY A 2 22.79 1.19 -6.22
N ASN A 3 23.93 0.53 -6.06
CA ASN A 3 24.53 0.31 -4.73
C ASN A 3 25.35 1.54 -4.32
N PHE A 4 24.65 2.61 -3.94
CA PHE A 4 25.27 3.82 -3.42
C PHE A 4 25.11 3.85 -1.89
N HIS A 5 26.21 4.11 -1.18
CA HIS A 5 26.12 4.39 0.25
C HIS A 5 25.39 5.72 0.52
N GLN A 6 25.59 6.71 -0.36
CA GLN A 6 24.90 8.00 -0.38
C GLN A 6 24.69 8.42 -1.84
N ALA A 7 23.48 8.87 -2.16
CA ALA A 7 23.13 9.38 -3.48
C ALA A 7 21.88 10.27 -3.41
N ASN A 8 21.71 11.08 -4.45
CA ASN A 8 20.50 11.85 -4.70
C ASN A 8 19.67 11.15 -5.78
N VAL A 9 18.35 11.30 -5.70
CA VAL A 9 17.38 10.84 -6.70
C VAL A 9 16.61 12.06 -7.19
N LEU A 10 16.73 12.41 -8.46
CA LEU A 10 15.98 13.49 -9.07
C LEU A 10 14.72 12.94 -9.74
N ILE A 11 13.58 13.52 -9.40
CA ILE A 11 12.28 13.16 -9.95
C ILE A 11 11.78 14.30 -10.85
N ASP A 12 11.32 13.96 -12.04
CA ASP A 12 10.63 14.86 -12.96
C ASP A 12 9.22 14.31 -13.25
N GLY A 13 8.21 14.98 -12.71
CA GLY A 13 6.83 14.51 -12.74
C GLY A 13 6.67 13.12 -12.11
N SER A 14 6.37 12.11 -12.95
CA SER A 14 6.17 10.72 -12.52
C SER A 14 7.36 9.80 -12.79
N LYS A 15 8.52 10.35 -13.18
CA LYS A 15 9.69 9.57 -13.59
C LYS A 15 10.93 9.91 -12.76
N ILE A 16 11.77 8.90 -12.56
CA ILE A 16 13.13 9.10 -12.06
C ILE A 16 13.98 9.64 -13.22
N ALA A 17 14.43 10.88 -13.10
CA ALA A 17 15.23 11.55 -14.12
C ALA A 17 16.73 11.20 -13.99
N ALA A 18 17.24 11.11 -12.75
CA ALA A 18 18.63 10.77 -12.49
C ALA A 18 18.81 10.15 -11.08
N VAL A 19 19.84 9.32 -10.93
CA VAL A 19 20.27 8.74 -9.64
C VAL A 19 21.79 8.79 -9.55
N GLY A 20 22.33 9.35 -8.46
CA GLY A 20 23.77 9.33 -8.21
C GLY A 20 24.24 10.36 -7.17
N PRO A 21 25.51 10.29 -6.73
CA PRO A 21 26.04 11.14 -5.67
C PRO A 21 26.22 12.61 -6.07
N ASN A 22 26.35 12.89 -7.38
CA ASN A 22 26.61 14.23 -7.91
C ASN A 22 25.38 14.84 -8.60
N VAL A 23 24.19 14.26 -8.42
CA VAL A 23 22.95 14.82 -8.98
C VAL A 23 22.60 16.08 -8.18
N THR A 24 22.41 17.19 -8.88
CA THR A 24 22.07 18.49 -8.29
C THR A 24 20.56 18.71 -8.35
N ALA A 25 20.02 19.42 -7.35
CA ALA A 25 18.58 19.68 -7.27
C ALA A 25 18.10 20.73 -8.29
N GLY A 26 18.95 21.68 -8.68
CA GLY A 26 18.52 22.80 -9.51
C GLY A 26 17.47 23.63 -8.78
N ASP A 27 16.29 23.76 -9.37
CA ASP A 27 15.10 24.42 -8.85
C ASP A 27 14.07 23.45 -8.22
N ALA A 28 14.38 22.15 -8.15
CA ALA A 28 13.50 21.16 -7.54
C ALA A 28 13.38 21.34 -6.01
N GLU A 29 12.23 20.93 -5.47
CA GLU A 29 12.04 20.77 -4.03
C GLU A 29 13.02 19.71 -3.47
N VAL A 30 13.66 20.02 -2.34
CA VAL A 30 14.63 19.15 -1.70
C VAL A 30 14.02 18.51 -0.45
N ILE A 31 13.97 17.17 -0.46
CA ILE A 31 13.65 16.36 0.72
C ILE A 31 14.96 15.76 1.24
N ASP A 32 15.37 16.15 2.45
CA ASP A 32 16.57 15.61 3.08
C ASP A 32 16.29 14.23 3.71
N ALA A 33 16.76 13.18 3.03
CA ALA A 33 16.66 11.79 3.49
C ALA A 33 17.97 11.30 4.15
N SER A 34 18.83 12.21 4.63
CA SER A 34 20.08 11.84 5.30
C SER A 34 19.85 10.90 6.48
N GLY A 35 20.61 9.80 6.54
CA GLY A 35 20.45 8.76 7.55
C GLY A 35 19.28 7.79 7.31
N MET A 36 18.57 7.92 6.20
CA MET A 36 17.50 7.01 5.78
C MET A 36 17.91 6.17 4.57
N ILE A 37 17.11 5.14 4.26
CA ILE A 37 17.26 4.32 3.05
C ILE A 37 16.19 4.74 2.05
N VAL A 38 16.61 5.10 0.84
CA VAL A 38 15.72 5.28 -0.30
C VAL A 38 15.69 3.98 -1.10
N MET A 39 14.50 3.43 -1.30
CA MET A 39 14.28 2.18 -2.03
C MET A 39 13.00 2.26 -2.88
N PRO A 40 12.82 1.38 -3.87
CA PRO A 40 11.55 1.26 -4.57
C PRO A 40 10.42 0.95 -3.58
N GLY A 41 9.24 1.54 -3.82
CA GLY A 41 8.03 1.17 -3.08
C GLY A 41 7.67 -0.30 -3.32
N PHE A 42 7.08 -0.94 -2.32
CA PHE A 42 6.63 -2.32 -2.44
C PHE A 42 5.45 -2.47 -3.41
N ILE A 43 5.33 -3.66 -4.01
CA ILE A 43 4.22 -4.05 -4.89
C ILE A 43 3.44 -5.16 -4.20
N ASP A 44 2.21 -4.85 -3.78
CA ASP A 44 1.25 -5.82 -3.26
C ASP A 44 0.40 -6.36 -4.41
N THR A 45 0.60 -7.63 -4.77
CA THR A 45 -0.05 -8.26 -5.93
C THR A 45 -1.43 -8.83 -5.61
N HIS A 46 -1.81 -8.91 -4.33
CA HIS A 46 -3.08 -9.52 -3.94
C HIS A 46 -3.56 -9.02 -2.58
N ARG A 47 -4.62 -8.20 -2.60
CA ARG A 47 -5.22 -7.64 -1.39
C ARG A 47 -6.71 -7.42 -1.56
N HIS A 48 -7.47 -7.76 -0.53
CA HIS A 48 -8.89 -7.44 -0.42
C HIS A 48 -9.06 -6.16 0.42
N THR A 49 -8.98 -4.99 -0.20
CA THR A 49 -8.95 -3.70 0.52
C THR A 49 -10.29 -3.36 1.18
N TRP A 50 -11.42 -3.75 0.57
CA TRP A 50 -12.74 -3.45 1.12
C TRP A 50 -13.01 -4.19 2.44
N GLU A 51 -12.35 -5.34 2.67
CA GLU A 51 -12.47 -6.15 3.89
C GLU A 51 -11.71 -5.57 5.09
N GLY A 52 -10.99 -4.46 4.91
CA GLY A 52 -10.16 -3.87 5.97
C GLY A 52 -10.90 -3.57 7.27
N ILE A 53 -12.18 -3.18 7.18
CA ILE A 53 -13.03 -2.90 8.34
C ILE A 53 -13.62 -4.17 8.97
N LEU A 54 -13.47 -5.33 8.32
CA LEU A 54 -13.83 -6.65 8.84
C LEU A 54 -12.67 -7.33 9.57
N ARG A 55 -11.58 -6.61 9.86
CA ARG A 55 -10.41 -7.18 10.53
C ARG A 55 -10.81 -7.85 11.84
N ASN A 56 -10.31 -9.08 12.04
CA ASN A 56 -10.47 -9.91 13.24
C ASN A 56 -11.86 -10.52 13.51
N ILE A 57 -12.82 -10.46 12.59
CA ILE A 57 -14.16 -11.04 12.84
C ILE A 57 -14.30 -12.53 12.51
N GLY A 58 -13.31 -13.11 11.81
CA GLY A 58 -13.33 -14.50 11.33
C GLY A 58 -11.96 -15.19 11.48
N THR A 59 -11.36 -15.10 12.66
CA THR A 59 -9.96 -15.53 12.90
C THR A 59 -9.75 -17.05 12.96
N ASN A 60 -10.82 -17.84 13.10
CA ASN A 60 -10.76 -19.30 13.18
C ASN A 60 -11.90 -19.95 12.37
N VAL A 61 -12.11 -19.49 11.14
CA VAL A 61 -13.08 -20.08 10.21
C VAL A 61 -12.36 -20.81 9.07
N PRO A 62 -12.86 -21.96 8.59
CA PRO A 62 -12.34 -22.57 7.37
C PRO A 62 -12.53 -21.64 6.17
N LEU A 63 -11.76 -21.85 5.10
CA LEU A 63 -11.91 -21.07 3.88
C LEU A 63 -13.27 -21.34 3.20
N GLU A 64 -13.66 -22.61 3.12
CA GLU A 64 -14.88 -23.08 2.45
C GLU A 64 -15.78 -23.91 3.38
N GLY A 65 -17.04 -24.12 2.98
CA GLY A 65 -18.08 -24.81 3.77
C GLY A 65 -19.18 -23.88 4.26
N GLU A 66 -20.20 -24.44 4.91
CA GLU A 66 -21.39 -23.68 5.37
C GLU A 66 -21.03 -22.60 6.41
N GLU A 67 -20.07 -22.90 7.31
CA GLU A 67 -19.54 -21.97 8.32
C GLU A 67 -18.10 -21.56 7.97
N SER A 68 -17.92 -20.83 6.86
CA SER A 68 -16.61 -20.50 6.30
C SER A 68 -16.41 -19.02 6.00
N TYR A 69 -15.18 -18.64 5.66
CA TYR A 69 -14.86 -17.31 5.11
C TYR A 69 -15.74 -16.99 3.89
N LEU A 70 -15.85 -17.89 2.91
CA LEU A 70 -16.66 -17.62 1.72
C LEU A 70 -18.14 -17.41 2.08
N SER A 71 -18.70 -18.22 2.98
CA SER A 71 -20.09 -18.10 3.42
C SER A 71 -20.32 -16.80 4.23
N PHE A 72 -19.47 -16.53 5.20
CA PHE A 72 -19.65 -15.40 6.11
C PHE A 72 -19.28 -14.06 5.47
N ILE A 73 -18.13 -13.98 4.80
CA ILE A 73 -17.64 -12.72 4.22
C ILE A 73 -18.31 -12.46 2.88
N LEU A 74 -18.29 -13.41 1.94
CA LEU A 74 -18.79 -13.16 0.58
C LEU A 74 -20.31 -13.30 0.46
N ASN A 75 -20.92 -14.29 1.13
CA ASN A 75 -22.37 -14.53 0.98
C ASN A 75 -23.23 -13.79 2.00
N THR A 76 -22.67 -13.34 3.13
CA THR A 76 -23.43 -12.64 4.19
C THR A 76 -23.06 -11.17 4.32
N LEU A 77 -21.78 -10.85 4.50
CA LEU A 77 -21.34 -9.48 4.76
C LEU A 77 -21.21 -8.63 3.50
N ALA A 78 -20.65 -9.17 2.41
CA ALA A 78 -20.51 -8.42 1.16
C ALA A 78 -21.86 -7.90 0.61
N PRO A 79 -22.97 -8.66 0.64
CA PRO A 79 -24.28 -8.15 0.20
C PRO A 79 -24.88 -7.07 1.10
N ALA A 80 -24.42 -6.96 2.36
CA ALA A 80 -24.87 -5.93 3.28
C ALA A 80 -24.13 -4.59 3.11
N TYR A 81 -23.00 -4.59 2.38
CA TYR A 81 -22.23 -3.37 2.15
C TYR A 81 -22.95 -2.44 1.18
N ARG A 82 -22.98 -1.17 1.53
CA ARG A 82 -23.32 -0.08 0.61
C ARG A 82 -22.05 0.43 -0.08
N PRO A 83 -22.17 1.21 -1.16
CA PRO A 83 -21.02 1.83 -1.82
C PRO A 83 -20.11 2.62 -0.86
N GLU A 84 -20.68 3.27 0.14
CA GLU A 84 -19.93 4.05 1.13
C GLU A 84 -19.09 3.15 2.04
N ASP A 85 -19.60 1.98 2.41
CA ASP A 85 -18.92 1.03 3.28
C ASP A 85 -17.70 0.43 2.54
N VAL A 86 -17.85 0.12 1.25
CA VAL A 86 -16.75 -0.30 0.37
C VAL A 86 -15.69 0.81 0.24
N TYR A 87 -16.13 2.05 0.02
CA TYR A 87 -15.22 3.20 -0.11
C TYR A 87 -14.39 3.41 1.15
N ILE A 88 -15.03 3.41 2.33
CA ILE A 88 -14.35 3.57 3.61
C ILE A 88 -13.38 2.41 3.86
N GLY A 89 -13.81 1.17 3.57
CA GLY A 89 -12.96 -0.01 3.68
C GLY A 89 -11.69 0.11 2.83
N ASN A 90 -11.84 0.49 1.57
CA ASN A 90 -10.71 0.72 0.68
C ASN A 90 -9.78 1.84 1.18
N LEU A 91 -10.34 2.98 1.56
CA LEU A 91 -9.56 4.13 2.01
C LEU A 91 -8.70 3.79 3.24
N VAL A 92 -9.31 3.21 4.27
CA VAL A 92 -8.60 2.84 5.52
C VAL A 92 -7.53 1.79 5.23
N SER A 93 -7.85 0.78 4.42
CA SER A 93 -6.88 -0.27 4.05
C SER A 93 -5.70 0.27 3.27
N LEU A 94 -5.91 1.21 2.35
CA LEU A 94 -4.86 1.80 1.52
C LEU A 94 -3.99 2.79 2.31
N LEU A 95 -4.59 3.57 3.23
CA LEU A 95 -3.81 4.38 4.17
C LEU A 95 -2.88 3.51 5.03
N GLY A 96 -3.38 2.36 5.49
CA GLY A 96 -2.57 1.38 6.19
C GLY A 96 -1.47 0.74 5.33
N ALA A 97 -1.61 0.72 4.00
CA ALA A 97 -0.57 0.21 3.10
C ALA A 97 0.57 1.23 2.87
N ILE A 98 0.29 2.53 3.00
CA ILE A 98 1.31 3.59 2.91
C ILE A 98 2.12 3.68 4.22
N ASN A 99 1.47 3.42 5.37
CA ASN A 99 2.11 3.36 6.68
C ASN A 99 2.71 1.96 6.96
N ALA A 100 3.63 1.54 6.11
CA ALA A 100 4.32 0.26 6.19
C ALA A 100 5.74 0.39 6.74
#